data_AF-A0A1H8K3P8-F1
#
_entry.id   AF-A0A1H8K3P8-F1
#
_cell.length_a   1.000
_cell.length_b   1.000
_cell.length_c   1.000
_cell.angle_alpha   90.00
_cell.angle_beta   90.00
_cell.angle_gamma   90.00
#
_symmetry.space_group_name_H-M   'P 1'
#
loop_
_entity.id
_entity.type
_entity.pdbx_description
1 polymer ?
#
loop_
_entity_poly.entity_id
_entity_poly.type
_entity_poly.pdbx_seq_one_letter_code
_entity_poly.pdbx_strand_id
1 'polypeptide(L)'
;MKQSNATQQAVVERAVAQRVSAAGNVHAAYIGLDVHKVSISVAIAEIGRQAPEFRGEIPNEPKAIDKLVRQLSERFAGQPLLFSY
;
A
#
# COMPACT_ATOMS: atom_id res chain seq x y z
N MET A 1 -20.19 38.02 17.64
CA MET A 1 -18.92 37.30 17.89
C MET A 1 -19.12 35.78 18.08
N LYS A 2 -19.86 35.08 17.19
CA LYS A 2 -20.09 33.60 17.29
C LYS A 2 -19.51 32.80 16.11
N GLN A 3 -19.12 33.46 15.02
CA GLN A 3 -18.62 32.80 13.81
C GLN A 3 -17.18 32.30 13.91
N SER A 4 -16.38 32.82 14.86
CA SER A 4 -14.97 32.42 15.00
C SER A 4 -14.78 30.96 15.42
N ASN A 5 -15.68 30.43 16.27
CA ASN A 5 -15.50 29.10 16.86
C ASN A 5 -15.88 27.96 15.90
N ALA A 6 -16.89 28.17 15.05
CA ALA A 6 -17.32 27.19 14.04
C ALA A 6 -16.27 27.00 12.93
N THR A 7 -15.63 28.10 12.50
CA THR A 7 -14.53 28.05 11.52
C THR A 7 -13.31 27.34 12.11
N GLN A 8 -13.00 27.59 13.38
CA GLN A 8 -11.92 26.89 14.10
C GLN A 8 -12.18 25.38 14.15
N GLN A 9 -13.40 24.96 14.46
CA GLN A 9 -13.80 23.55 14.51
C GLN A 9 -13.65 22.86 13.15
N ALA A 10 -14.14 23.48 12.07
CA ALA A 10 -14.02 22.91 10.73
C ALA A 10 -12.56 22.76 10.26
N VAL A 11 -11.68 23.70 10.64
CA VAL A 11 -10.24 23.62 10.35
C VAL A 11 -9.58 22.47 11.13
N VAL A 12 -9.95 22.28 12.39
CA VAL A 12 -9.45 21.17 13.22
C VAL A 12 -9.93 19.82 12.68
N GLU A 13 -11.20 19.69 12.31
CA GLU A 13 -11.74 18.46 11.71
C GLU A 13 -11.04 18.10 10.40
N ARG A 14 -10.78 19.11 9.54
CA ARG A 14 -10.07 18.91 8.28
C ARG A 14 -8.60 18.51 8.49
N ALA A 15 -7.93 19.11 9.48
CA ALA A 15 -6.56 18.76 9.85
C ALA A 15 -6.48 17.34 10.46
N VAL A 16 -7.45 16.96 11.30
CA VAL A 16 -7.54 15.60 11.86
C VAL A 16 -7.80 14.59 10.73
N ALA A 17 -8.74 14.85 9.83
CA ALA A 17 -9.00 13.98 8.68
C ALA A 17 -7.78 13.82 7.78
N GLN A 18 -7.01 14.90 7.54
CA GLN A 18 -5.75 14.85 6.78
C GLN A 18 -4.65 14.06 7.51
N ARG A 19 -4.55 14.18 8.84
CA ARG A 19 -3.56 13.41 9.61
C ARG A 19 -3.94 11.94 9.72
N VAL A 20 -5.23 11.64 9.80
CA VAL A 20 -5.77 10.27 9.80
C VAL A 20 -5.59 9.62 8.42
N SER A 21 -5.78 10.35 7.32
CA SER A 21 -5.51 9.84 5.98
C SER A 21 -4.01 9.64 5.72
N ALA A 22 -3.15 10.54 6.19
CA ALA A 22 -1.70 10.41 6.09
C ALA A 22 -1.16 9.25 6.93
N ALA A 23 -1.73 8.99 8.11
CA ALA A 23 -1.37 7.85 8.95
C ALA A 23 -1.87 6.50 8.38
N GLY A 24 -2.90 6.51 7.53
CA GLY A 24 -3.48 5.30 6.92
C GLY A 24 -2.77 4.78 5.66
N ASN A 25 -1.98 5.61 4.98
CA ASN A 25 -1.42 5.31 3.65
C ASN A 25 0.10 5.55 3.58
N VAL A 26 0.87 4.96 4.50
CA VAL A 26 2.35 5.00 4.44
C VAL A 26 2.89 4.21 3.23
N HIS A 27 2.12 3.24 2.74
CA HIS A 27 2.46 2.40 1.59
C HIS A 27 1.38 2.48 0.52
N ALA A 28 1.79 2.42 -0.75
CA ALA A 28 0.87 2.42 -1.89
C ALA A 28 0.16 1.06 -2.08
N ALA A 29 0.80 -0.03 -1.65
CA ALA A 29 0.21 -1.36 -1.61
C ALA A 29 0.96 -2.27 -0.62
N TYR A 30 0.26 -3.35 -0.26
CA TYR A 30 0.78 -4.47 0.52
C TYR A 30 0.93 -5.67 -0.40
N ILE A 31 2.12 -6.29 -0.39
CA ILE A 31 2.49 -7.40 -1.26
C ILE A 31 2.58 -8.65 -0.39
N GLY A 32 1.63 -9.56 -0.56
CA GLY A 32 1.68 -10.89 0.06
C GLY A 32 2.50 -11.84 -0.80
N LEU A 33 3.49 -12.48 -0.20
CA LEU A 33 4.31 -13.52 -0.81
C LEU A 33 4.12 -14.80 0.00
N ASP A 34 3.64 -15.86 -0.64
CA ASP A 34 3.61 -17.19 -0.03
C ASP A 34 4.71 -18.04 -0.65
N VAL A 35 5.80 -18.21 0.10
CA VAL A 35 7.08 -18.73 -0.38
C VAL A 35 7.16 -20.24 -0.20
N HIS A 36 7.23 -20.95 -1.33
CA HIS A 36 7.46 -22.39 -1.40
C HIS A 36 8.88 -22.70 -1.91
N LYS A 37 9.28 -23.98 -1.85
CA LYS A 37 10.65 -24.40 -2.23
C LYS A 37 11.03 -24.02 -3.66
N VAL A 38 10.08 -24.00 -4.60
CA VAL A 38 10.33 -23.79 -6.03
C VAL A 38 9.55 -22.62 -6.64
N SER A 39 8.49 -22.17 -5.99
CA SER A 39 7.65 -21.06 -6.45
C SER A 39 7.26 -20.13 -5.30
N ILE A 40 6.82 -18.92 -5.65
CA ILE A 40 6.30 -17.91 -4.74
C ILE A 40 4.97 -17.42 -5.31
N SER A 41 3.90 -17.58 -4.55
CA SER A 41 2.58 -17.03 -4.84
C SER A 41 2.55 -15.56 -4.47
N VAL A 42 2.05 -14.71 -5.38
CA VAL A 42 2.05 -13.25 -5.20
C VAL A 42 0.62 -12.72 -5.15
N ALA A 43 0.30 -11.95 -4.12
CA ALA A 43 -0.94 -11.20 -4.01
C ALA A 43 -0.66 -9.71 -3.72
N ILE A 44 -1.51 -8.82 -4.25
CA ILE A 44 -1.37 -7.36 -4.09
C ILE A 44 -2.66 -6.81 -3.47
N ALA A 45 -2.54 -6.14 -2.34
CA ALA A 45 -3.63 -5.38 -1.74
C ALA A 45 -3.33 -3.88 -1.88
N GLU A 46 -4.06 -3.20 -2.76
CA GLU A 46 -3.99 -1.74 -2.88
C GLU A 46 -4.64 -1.05 -1.66
N ILE A 47 -4.26 0.21 -1.45
CA ILE A 47 -4.82 1.04 -0.38
C ILE A 47 -6.36 1.08 -0.42
N GLY A 48 -6.99 1.17 0.75
CA GLY A 48 -8.45 1.30 0.85
C GLY A 48 -9.20 0.03 1.24
N ARG A 49 -8.55 -0.92 1.94
CA ARG A 49 -9.17 -2.14 2.51
C ARG A 49 -9.85 -3.04 1.47
N GLN A 50 -9.37 -3.03 0.24
CA GLN A 50 -9.84 -3.96 -0.78
C GLN A 50 -9.26 -5.35 -0.53
N ALA A 51 -9.96 -6.37 -1.05
CA ALA A 51 -9.44 -7.72 -1.02
C ALA A 51 -8.14 -7.79 -1.84
N PRO A 52 -7.10 -8.53 -1.37
CA PRO A 52 -5.90 -8.74 -2.15
C PRO A 52 -6.22 -9.43 -3.49
N GLU A 53 -5.66 -8.92 -4.57
CA GLU A 53 -5.71 -9.52 -5.90
C GLU A 53 -4.58 -10.55 -6.04
N PHE A 54 -4.91 -11.80 -6.35
CA PHE A 54 -3.91 -12.82 -6.67
C PHE A 54 -3.32 -12.57 -8.08
N ARG A 55 -2.01 -12.43 -8.16
CA ARG A 55 -1.27 -12.09 -9.38
C ARG A 55 -0.69 -13.30 -10.11
N GLY A 56 -0.68 -14.47 -9.47
CA GLY A 56 -0.05 -15.68 -9.97
C GLY A 56 1.22 -16.04 -9.19
N GLU A 57 1.97 -16.99 -9.76
CA GLU A 57 3.19 -17.52 -9.16
C GLU A 57 4.44 -17.13 -9.97
N ILE A 58 5.55 -16.97 -9.28
CA ILE A 58 6.88 -16.80 -9.87
C ILE A 58 7.83 -17.92 -9.36
N PRO A 59 8.88 -18.28 -10.11
CA PRO A 59 9.93 -19.14 -9.59
C PRO A 59 10.58 -18.54 -8.34
N ASN A 60 10.93 -19.39 -7.36
CA ASN A 60 11.71 -18.96 -6.20
C ASN A 60 13.20 -18.82 -6.57
N GLU A 61 13.49 -17.83 -7.41
CA GLU A 61 14.81 -17.53 -7.93
C GLU A 61 15.10 -16.02 -7.85
N PRO A 62 16.34 -15.60 -7.54
CA PRO A 62 16.69 -14.19 -7.41
C PRO A 62 16.29 -13.34 -8.63
N LYS A 63 16.42 -13.89 -9.85
CA LYS A 63 16.07 -13.19 -11.10
C LYS A 63 14.57 -12.96 -11.24
N ALA A 64 13.75 -13.89 -10.76
CA ALA A 64 12.29 -13.75 -10.77
C ALA A 64 11.83 -12.67 -9.78
N ILE A 65 12.45 -12.61 -8.60
CA ILE A 65 12.20 -11.57 -7.60
C ILE A 65 12.63 -10.19 -8.11
N ASP A 66 13.81 -10.05 -8.73
CA ASP A 66 14.24 -8.78 -9.32
C ASP A 66 13.23 -8.27 -10.37
N LYS A 67 12.75 -9.17 -11.24
CA LYS A 67 11.71 -8.84 -12.22
C LYS A 67 10.41 -8.41 -11.54
N LEU A 68 9.96 -9.11 -10.51
CA LEU A 68 8.77 -8.75 -9.74
C LEU A 68 8.91 -7.35 -9.13
N VAL A 69 10.02 -7.07 -8.46
CA VAL A 69 10.26 -5.77 -7.81
C VAL A 69 10.28 -4.64 -8.82
N ARG A 70 10.90 -4.82 -10.00
CA ARG A 70 10.87 -3.82 -11.08
C ARG A 70 9.45 -3.52 -11.55
N GLN A 71 8.67 -4.57 -11.81
CA GLN A 71 7.27 -4.43 -12.24
C GLN A 71 6.40 -3.74 -11.19
N LEU A 72 6.61 -4.06 -9.90
CA LEU A 72 5.91 -3.40 -8.79
C LEU A 72 6.32 -1.93 -8.66
N SER A 73 7.61 -1.63 -8.79
CA SER A 73 8.12 -0.25 -8.75
C SER A 73 7.53 0.60 -9.89
N GLU A 74 7.48 0.06 -11.11
CA GLU A 74 6.84 0.72 -12.25
C GLU A 74 5.33 0.92 -12.03
N ARG A 75 4.62 -0.12 -11.56
CA ARG A 75 3.17 -0.06 -11.30
C ARG A 75 2.80 1.01 -10.27
N PHE A 76 3.60 1.13 -9.21
CA PHE A 76 3.33 2.05 -8.09
C PHE A 76 4.17 3.33 -8.14
N ALA A 77 4.77 3.66 -9.29
CA ALA A 77 5.55 4.88 -9.51
C ALA A 77 6.64 5.13 -8.43
N GLY A 78 7.31 4.06 -8.01
CA GLY A 78 8.35 4.10 -6.98
C GLY A 78 7.86 4.44 -5.56
N GLN A 79 6.55 4.45 -5.32
CA GLN A 79 6.01 4.65 -3.98
C GLN A 79 6.39 3.48 -3.03
N PRO A 80 6.49 3.73 -1.71
CA PRO A 80 6.81 2.68 -0.76
C PRO A 80 5.79 1.54 -0.80
N LEU A 81 6.28 0.30 -0.82
CA LEU A 81 5.49 -0.93 -0.74
C LEU A 81 5.86 -1.69 0.53
N LEU A 82 4.90 -2.40 1.13
CA LEU A 82 5.16 -3.29 2.26
C LEU A 82 5.05 -4.74 1.80
N PHE A 83 6.06 -5.56 2.09
CA PHE A 83 6.08 -6.99 1.78
C PHE A 83 5.76 -7.80 3.04
N SER A 84 4.91 -8.82 2.90
CA SER A 84 4.58 -9.80 3.93
C SER A 84 4.88 -11.19 3.36
N TYR A 85 5.67 -11.98 4.06
CA TYR A 85 6.17 -13.29 3.61
C TYR A 85 6.39 -14.25 4.78
#